data_AF-K3WCB0-F1
#
_entry.id   AF-K3WCB0-F1
#
_cell.length_a   1.000
_cell.length_b   1.000
_cell.length_c   1.000
_cell.angle_alpha   90.00
_cell.angle_beta   90.00
_cell.angle_gamma   90.00
#
_symmetry.space_group_name_H-M   'P 1'
#
loop_
_entity.id
_entity.type
_entity.pdbx_description
1 polymer ?
#
loop_
_entity_poly.entity_id
_entity_poly.type
_entity_poly.pdbx_seq_one_letter_code
_entity_poly.pdbx_strand_id
1 'polypeptide(L)'
;MRIKKHVNECTATTSPTVVVASKKSAIWKSTAWKSAIWKSAIWKSAIWKRETPTRILASLFFITGAVIHIYSIVAVHSSKSLCAAYPKCAVVSYQWNINYDDCTCLVFVDRDLAPTTFSKWLDPPDTTANLARLAAAGELRIIQIINRALTELPIELCRCHHLEQLILLYTKLPVVPDWANQLHKLEYLHIEGDFTPRQLTYLPPDLFIDMPRLAFLHLGCISKVPEIPALSKLHHLRYLAIAVAHSVTEYPSFEGLDSLMTLHLIDGLHVDTLPTFTPLKELTEMTMTSRNSACCNGYVTGVCDLSDFQCLPRADEPVVTCTSARMSEADHTFLSSIDTVLCERNVTLDIKSYAATLYSTDTLCGGVKYKACTLGSASGICYNARMQVISCIPNPNFIAMREALIAQNAGDPCDPDVEAWLGCTA
;
A
#
# COMPACT_ATOMS: atom_id res chain seq x y z
N MET A 1 22.16 -3.13 -19.72
CA MET A 1 22.58 -3.96 -18.56
C MET A 1 21.60 -5.13 -18.48
N ARG A 2 22.03 -6.38 -18.74
CA ARG A 2 21.13 -7.54 -18.63
C ARG A 2 20.80 -7.73 -17.14
N ILE A 3 19.60 -7.34 -16.71
CA ILE A 3 19.09 -7.68 -15.39
C ILE A 3 18.88 -9.20 -15.39
N LYS A 4 19.67 -9.92 -14.60
CA LYS A 4 19.50 -11.37 -14.43
C LYS A 4 18.14 -11.57 -13.74
N LYS A 5 17.29 -12.40 -14.34
CA LYS A 5 16.03 -12.83 -13.73
C LYS A 5 16.34 -13.45 -12.37
N HIS A 6 15.89 -12.83 -11.27
CA HIS A 6 16.10 -13.34 -9.91
C HIS A 6 15.05 -14.42 -9.63
N VAL A 7 15.25 -15.59 -10.25
CA VAL A 7 14.36 -16.72 -10.12
C VAL A 7 14.72 -17.50 -8.85
N ASN A 8 14.18 -17.06 -7.72
CA ASN A 8 13.95 -17.96 -6.60
C ASN A 8 12.50 -18.45 -6.74
N GLU A 9 12.31 -19.61 -7.37
CA GLU A 9 10.99 -20.24 -7.50
C GLU A 9 10.43 -20.57 -6.10
N CYS A 10 9.16 -20.22 -5.83
CA CYS A 10 8.42 -20.73 -4.68
C CYS A 10 8.21 -22.25 -4.86
N THR A 11 9.24 -23.06 -4.64
CA THR A 11 9.08 -24.51 -4.57
C THR A 11 8.53 -24.83 -3.18
N ALA A 12 7.23 -25.12 -3.15
CA ALA A 12 6.55 -25.57 -1.94
C ALA A 12 7.24 -26.84 -1.41
N THR A 13 7.97 -26.72 -0.31
CA THR A 13 8.20 -27.88 0.55
C THR A 13 6.85 -28.23 1.16
N THR A 14 6.37 -29.43 0.84
CA THR A 14 5.10 -30.00 1.28
C THR A 14 4.88 -29.79 2.78
N SER A 15 3.91 -28.95 3.13
CA SER A 15 3.31 -28.95 4.47
C SER A 15 2.28 -30.08 4.58
N PRO A 16 2.10 -30.67 5.78
CA PRO A 16 1.10 -31.71 6.01
C PRO A 16 -0.30 -31.15 5.79
N THR A 17 -1.15 -31.99 5.20
CA THR A 17 -2.49 -31.69 4.74
C THR A 17 -3.38 -31.19 5.88
N VAL A 18 -3.71 -29.89 5.91
CA VAL A 18 -4.80 -29.37 6.74
C VAL A 18 -6.11 -29.74 6.06
N VAL A 19 -6.86 -30.65 6.67
CA VAL A 19 -8.20 -31.05 6.20
C VAL A 19 -9.15 -29.88 6.41
N VAL A 20 -9.33 -29.04 5.39
CA VAL A 20 -10.41 -28.07 5.31
C VAL A 20 -11.68 -28.82 4.86
N ALA A 21 -12.66 -28.92 5.76
CA ALA A 21 -13.97 -29.49 5.44
C ALA A 21 -14.65 -28.66 4.34
N SER A 22 -14.97 -29.29 3.20
CA SER A 22 -15.66 -28.63 2.09
C SER A 22 -17.12 -28.36 2.45
N LYS A 23 -17.53 -27.08 2.43
CA LYS A 23 -18.94 -26.70 2.39
C LYS A 23 -19.47 -26.98 0.98
N LYS A 24 -20.28 -28.02 0.83
CA LYS A 24 -21.13 -28.19 -0.37
C LYS A 24 -22.32 -27.24 -0.28
N SER A 25 -22.34 -26.20 -1.11
CA SER A 25 -23.54 -25.42 -1.39
C SER A 25 -24.43 -26.18 -2.37
N ALA A 26 -25.63 -26.55 -1.92
CA ALA A 26 -26.64 -27.15 -2.78
C ALA A 26 -27.44 -26.04 -3.48
N ILE A 27 -27.36 -26.01 -4.80
CA ILE A 27 -28.12 -25.16 -5.71
C ILE A 27 -29.58 -25.67 -5.74
N TRP A 28 -30.54 -24.83 -5.41
CA TRP A 28 -31.96 -25.11 -5.55
C TRP A 28 -32.35 -25.09 -7.04
N LYS A 29 -32.82 -26.22 -7.57
CA LYS A 29 -33.53 -26.28 -8.86
C LYS A 29 -35.03 -26.44 -8.59
N SER A 30 -35.80 -25.50 -9.12
CA SER A 30 -37.26 -25.53 -9.18
C SER A 30 -37.76 -26.56 -10.20
N THR A 31 -38.69 -27.44 -9.83
CA THR A 31 -39.60 -28.04 -10.81
C THR A 31 -40.89 -28.60 -10.19
N ALA A 32 -42.00 -28.11 -10.76
CA ALA A 32 -43.27 -28.78 -11.04
C ALA A 32 -44.02 -29.51 -9.91
N TRP A 33 -45.07 -28.84 -9.43
CA TRP A 33 -46.16 -29.44 -8.66
C TRP A 33 -47.01 -30.34 -9.56
N LYS A 34 -47.13 -31.63 -9.22
CA LYS A 34 -48.21 -32.50 -9.71
C LYS A 34 -49.18 -32.78 -8.57
N SER A 35 -50.44 -32.49 -8.86
CA SER A 35 -51.61 -32.72 -8.03
C SER A 35 -51.80 -34.19 -7.66
N ALA A 36 -51.97 -34.47 -6.38
CA ALA A 36 -52.46 -35.75 -5.89
C ALA A 36 -53.70 -35.52 -5.01
N ILE A 37 -54.75 -36.23 -5.39
CA ILE A 37 -56.13 -36.19 -4.94
C ILE A 37 -56.24 -36.61 -3.47
N TRP A 38 -56.89 -35.79 -2.65
CA TRP A 38 -57.23 -36.12 -1.27
C TRP A 38 -58.41 -37.10 -1.25
N LYS A 39 -58.14 -38.37 -0.87
CA LYS A 39 -59.17 -39.28 -0.38
C LYS A 39 -59.06 -39.41 1.14
N SER A 40 -60.20 -39.21 1.78
CA SER A 40 -60.48 -39.28 3.21
C SER A 40 -59.84 -40.49 3.91
N ALA A 41 -58.99 -40.22 4.90
CA ALA A 41 -58.56 -41.21 5.89
C ALA A 41 -58.59 -40.56 7.29
N ILE A 42 -59.70 -40.84 7.97
CA ILE A 42 -59.93 -40.95 9.42
C ILE A 42 -58.74 -40.49 10.29
N TRP A 43 -58.95 -39.37 10.98
CA TRP A 43 -58.10 -38.92 12.09
C TRP A 43 -58.14 -39.93 13.23
N LYS A 44 -57.20 -40.87 13.24
CA LYS A 44 -56.78 -41.50 14.50
C LYS A 44 -55.83 -40.54 15.19
N SER A 45 -56.21 -40.09 16.38
CA SER A 45 -55.39 -39.29 17.28
C SER A 45 -54.10 -40.05 17.62
N ALA A 46 -53.08 -39.90 16.78
CA ALA A 46 -51.72 -40.27 17.11
C ALA A 46 -51.22 -39.24 18.13
N ILE A 47 -51.32 -39.63 19.40
CA ILE A 47 -50.63 -39.01 20.52
C ILE A 47 -49.17 -38.86 20.10
N TRP A 48 -48.75 -37.63 19.78
CA TRP A 48 -47.34 -37.29 19.67
C TRP A 48 -46.74 -37.49 21.06
N LYS A 49 -46.17 -38.68 21.32
CA LYS A 49 -45.26 -38.90 22.45
C LYS A 49 -44.07 -37.97 22.27
N ARG A 50 -44.19 -36.78 22.84
CA ARG A 50 -43.19 -35.73 22.87
C ARG A 50 -42.16 -36.03 23.96
N GLU A 51 -41.52 -37.19 23.89
CA GLU A 51 -40.61 -37.63 24.95
C GLU A 51 -39.46 -38.43 24.35
N THR A 52 -38.45 -37.74 23.82
CA THR A 52 -37.04 -38.16 23.61
C THR A 52 -36.19 -37.34 22.63
N PRO A 53 -36.66 -36.29 21.91
CA PRO A 53 -35.73 -35.45 21.15
C PRO A 53 -35.07 -34.37 22.03
N THR A 54 -35.80 -33.76 22.97
CA THR A 54 -35.36 -32.53 23.64
C THR A 54 -34.13 -32.72 24.55
N ARG A 55 -34.04 -33.84 25.27
CA ARG A 55 -32.91 -34.13 26.16
C ARG A 55 -31.62 -34.46 25.39
N ILE A 56 -31.73 -35.23 24.31
CA ILE A 56 -30.57 -35.56 23.46
C ILE A 56 -30.07 -34.30 22.73
N LEU A 57 -30.98 -33.50 22.18
CA LEU A 57 -30.65 -32.20 21.59
C LEU A 57 -30.02 -31.24 22.60
N ALA A 58 -30.53 -31.17 23.83
CA ALA A 58 -29.95 -30.36 24.89
C ALA A 58 -28.54 -30.85 25.28
N SER A 59 -28.34 -32.16 25.46
CA SER A 59 -27.02 -32.72 25.76
C SER A 59 -26.01 -32.47 24.63
N LEU A 60 -26.40 -32.64 23.37
CA LEU A 60 -25.55 -32.31 22.21
C LEU A 60 -25.17 -30.83 22.22
N PHE A 61 -26.14 -29.94 22.49
CA PHE A 61 -25.88 -28.51 22.61
C PHE A 61 -24.85 -28.18 23.70
N PHE A 62 -24.99 -28.74 24.90
CA PHE A 62 -24.03 -28.52 25.99
C PHE A 62 -22.64 -29.10 25.67
N ILE A 63 -22.56 -30.28 25.07
CA ILE A 63 -21.29 -30.90 24.67
C ILE A 63 -20.61 -30.05 23.60
N THR A 64 -21.32 -29.66 22.54
CA THR A 64 -20.76 -28.80 21.50
C THR A 64 -20.33 -27.45 22.06
N GLY A 65 -21.11 -26.85 22.96
CA GLY A 65 -20.75 -25.62 23.67
C GLY A 65 -19.47 -25.78 24.49
N ALA A 66 -19.33 -26.87 25.26
CA ALA A 66 -18.13 -27.16 26.03
C ALA A 66 -16.90 -27.39 25.13
N VAL A 67 -17.04 -28.11 24.03
CA VAL A 67 -15.96 -28.33 23.05
C VAL A 67 -15.49 -27.02 22.43
N ILE A 68 -16.43 -26.16 21.98
CA ILE A 68 -16.09 -24.84 21.45
C ILE A 68 -15.39 -23.99 22.51
N HIS A 69 -15.88 -24.03 23.75
CA HIS A 69 -15.28 -23.26 24.84
C HIS A 69 -13.84 -23.69 25.14
N ILE A 70 -13.59 -25.01 25.23
CA ILE A 70 -12.25 -25.57 25.40
C ILE A 70 -11.37 -25.20 24.22
N TYR A 71 -11.88 -25.34 22.99
CA TYR A 71 -11.16 -24.97 21.77
C TYR A 71 -10.74 -23.51 21.80
N SER A 72 -11.66 -22.59 22.10
CA SER A 72 -11.37 -21.15 22.18
C SER A 72 -10.34 -20.83 23.24
N ILE A 73 -10.43 -21.41 24.44
CA ILE A 73 -9.46 -21.18 25.52
C ILE A 73 -8.06 -21.64 25.08
N VAL A 74 -7.96 -22.86 24.55
CA VAL A 74 -6.69 -23.42 24.12
C VAL A 74 -6.11 -22.61 22.96
N ALA A 75 -6.90 -22.31 21.94
CA ALA A 75 -6.46 -21.55 20.78
C ALA A 75 -5.93 -20.16 21.16
N VAL A 76 -6.61 -19.48 22.08
CA VAL A 76 -6.15 -18.18 22.60
C VAL A 76 -4.86 -18.34 23.39
N HIS A 77 -4.78 -19.32 24.30
CA HIS A 77 -3.61 -19.51 25.14
C HIS A 77 -2.38 -19.93 24.31
N SER A 78 -2.51 -20.93 23.43
CA SER A 78 -1.42 -21.42 22.60
C SER A 78 -0.91 -20.35 21.64
N SER A 79 -1.81 -19.63 20.96
CA SER A 79 -1.41 -18.57 20.03
C SER A 79 -0.67 -17.44 20.75
N LYS A 80 -1.19 -16.98 21.91
CA LYS A 80 -0.54 -15.91 22.68
C LYS A 80 0.83 -16.35 23.22
N SER A 81 0.93 -17.57 23.75
CA SER A 81 2.19 -18.08 24.27
C SER A 81 3.25 -18.19 23.16
N LEU A 82 2.87 -18.71 22.00
CA LEU A 82 3.78 -18.89 20.87
C LEU A 82 4.25 -17.56 20.28
N CYS A 83 3.34 -16.59 20.17
CA CYS A 83 3.63 -15.29 19.60
C CYS A 83 4.21 -14.26 20.58
N ALA A 84 4.27 -14.56 21.88
CA ALA A 84 4.78 -13.63 22.90
C ALA A 84 6.24 -13.19 22.66
N ALA A 85 7.04 -14.04 22.02
CA ALA A 85 8.43 -13.73 21.66
C ALA A 85 8.56 -12.72 20.50
N TYR A 86 7.46 -12.37 19.84
CA TYR A 86 7.45 -11.58 18.61
C TYR A 86 6.67 -10.27 18.78
N PRO A 87 7.29 -9.22 19.35
CA PRO A 87 6.62 -7.94 19.63
C PRO A 87 6.16 -7.19 18.36
N LYS A 88 6.64 -7.60 17.19
CA LYS A 88 6.23 -7.04 15.88
C LYS A 88 4.96 -7.69 15.33
N CYS A 89 4.46 -8.74 15.99
CA CYS A 89 3.16 -9.28 15.70
C CYS A 89 2.07 -8.46 16.44
N ALA A 90 1.38 -7.59 15.71
CA ALA A 90 0.34 -6.75 16.26
C ALA A 90 -0.98 -7.51 16.49
N VAL A 91 -1.27 -8.51 15.66
CA VAL A 91 -2.49 -9.32 15.75
C VAL A 91 -2.15 -10.79 15.49
N VAL A 92 -2.62 -11.67 16.38
CA VAL A 92 -2.48 -13.13 16.26
C VAL A 92 -3.78 -13.76 15.77
N SER A 93 -3.71 -14.92 15.12
CA SER A 93 -4.87 -15.58 14.48
C SER A 93 -5.78 -16.35 15.44
N TYR A 94 -5.37 -16.57 16.70
CA TYR A 94 -6.10 -17.35 17.71
C TYR A 94 -6.51 -18.74 17.21
N GLN A 95 -5.54 -19.49 16.72
CA GLN A 95 -5.69 -20.87 16.25
C GLN A 95 -5.17 -21.86 17.31
N TRP A 96 -5.66 -23.11 17.22
CA TRP A 96 -5.18 -24.21 18.05
C TRP A 96 -3.77 -24.61 17.59
N ASN A 97 -2.75 -24.15 18.32
CA ASN A 97 -1.33 -24.26 17.95
C ASN A 97 -0.55 -25.20 18.88
N ILE A 98 -1.21 -26.17 19.50
CA ILE A 98 -0.50 -27.19 20.30
C ILE A 98 0.39 -28.00 19.34
N ASN A 99 1.69 -28.11 19.66
CA ASN A 99 2.75 -28.76 18.87
C ASN A 99 3.16 -28.03 17.58
N TYR A 100 2.88 -26.74 17.47
CA TYR A 100 3.39 -25.89 16.39
C TYR A 100 4.46 -24.94 16.92
N ASP A 101 5.52 -24.74 16.15
CA ASP A 101 6.67 -23.90 16.53
C ASP A 101 6.60 -22.48 15.93
N ASP A 102 5.85 -22.29 14.83
CA ASP A 102 5.74 -21.02 14.13
C ASP A 102 4.58 -20.16 14.66
N CYS A 103 4.86 -18.89 15.00
CA CYS A 103 3.82 -17.94 15.41
C CYS A 103 2.84 -17.66 14.25
N THR A 104 1.56 -17.96 14.47
CA THR A 104 0.47 -17.70 13.51
C THR A 104 0.01 -16.24 13.54
N CYS A 105 0.93 -15.34 13.21
CA CYS A 105 0.69 -13.91 13.16
C CYS A 105 -0.15 -13.51 11.95
N LEU A 106 -1.12 -12.61 12.15
CA LEU A 106 -1.93 -12.03 11.08
C LEU A 106 -1.40 -10.68 10.62
N VAL A 107 -0.84 -9.87 11.53
CA VAL A 107 -0.47 -8.48 11.24
C VAL A 107 0.93 -8.20 11.73
N PHE A 108 1.86 -7.99 10.79
CA PHE A 108 3.23 -7.59 11.04
C PHE A 108 3.35 -6.07 10.98
N VAL A 109 3.81 -5.43 12.07
CA VAL A 109 4.07 -3.99 12.10
C VAL A 109 5.45 -3.73 12.68
N ASP A 110 6.35 -3.20 11.85
CA ASP A 110 7.61 -2.62 12.31
C ASP A 110 7.82 -1.23 11.70
N ARG A 111 7.62 -0.21 12.54
CA ARG A 111 7.62 1.18 12.11
C ARG A 111 8.48 2.05 13.03
N ASP A 112 9.24 2.93 12.42
CA ASP A 112 9.70 4.18 13.02
C ASP A 112 9.02 5.31 12.26
N LEU A 113 8.13 6.06 12.91
CA LEU A 113 7.30 7.06 12.24
C LEU A 113 7.98 8.44 12.14
N ALA A 114 9.04 8.67 12.91
CA ALA A 114 9.74 9.94 12.96
C ALA A 114 11.22 9.75 13.29
N PRO A 115 12.02 9.16 12.38
CA PRO A 115 13.46 9.06 12.58
C PRO A 115 14.06 10.44 12.88
N THR A 116 14.89 10.52 13.92
CA THR A 116 15.35 11.81 14.46
C THR A 116 16.71 12.27 13.91
N THR A 117 17.46 11.37 13.28
CA THR A 117 18.81 11.65 12.76
C THR A 117 18.94 11.07 11.37
N PHE A 118 19.68 11.73 10.48
CA PHE A 118 19.85 11.30 9.10
C PHE A 118 20.54 9.93 9.03
N SER A 119 21.51 9.68 9.92
CA SER A 119 22.20 8.39 9.97
C SER A 119 21.26 7.21 10.26
N LYS A 120 20.36 7.32 11.25
CA LYS A 120 19.35 6.29 11.55
C LYS A 120 18.37 6.06 10.40
N TRP A 121 18.06 7.09 9.63
CA TRP A 121 17.16 6.98 8.48
C TRP A 121 17.87 6.40 7.25
N LEU A 122 19.15 6.73 7.08
CA LEU A 122 19.98 6.19 6.03
C LEU A 122 20.21 4.70 6.25
N ASP A 123 20.53 4.30 7.48
CA ASP A 123 20.82 2.92 7.90
C ASP A 123 19.89 2.46 9.04
N PRO A 124 18.60 2.22 8.75
CA PRO A 124 17.65 1.78 9.75
C PRO A 124 17.88 0.30 10.11
N PRO A 125 17.44 -0.15 11.29
CA PRO A 125 17.49 -1.56 11.68
C PRO A 125 16.85 -2.48 10.63
N ASP A 126 17.51 -3.60 10.34
CA ASP A 126 17.02 -4.64 9.43
C ASP A 126 15.93 -5.48 10.10
N THR A 127 14.79 -5.62 9.43
CA THR A 127 13.64 -6.41 9.88
C THR A 127 13.37 -7.66 9.04
N THR A 128 14.21 -7.98 8.06
CA THR A 128 14.04 -9.09 7.11
C THR A 128 13.89 -10.43 7.84
N ALA A 129 14.79 -10.72 8.80
CA ALA A 129 14.73 -11.95 9.58
C ALA A 129 13.55 -12.03 10.56
N ASN A 130 13.01 -10.89 11.01
CA ASN A 130 11.79 -10.87 11.82
C ASN A 130 10.57 -11.17 10.95
N LEU A 131 10.52 -10.58 9.74
CA LEU A 131 9.46 -10.81 8.78
C LEU A 131 9.44 -12.25 8.31
N ALA A 132 10.60 -12.82 7.93
CA ALA A 132 10.73 -14.22 7.53
C ALA A 132 10.17 -15.19 8.59
N ARG A 133 10.55 -14.99 9.86
CA ARG A 133 10.06 -15.81 10.98
C ARG A 133 8.54 -15.73 11.16
N LEU A 134 7.96 -14.55 11.04
CA LEU A 134 6.51 -14.38 11.19
C LEU A 134 5.73 -14.78 9.92
N ALA A 135 6.38 -14.80 8.77
CA ALA A 135 5.82 -15.30 7.50
C ALA A 135 5.86 -16.84 7.41
N ALA A 136 6.71 -17.52 8.19
CA ALA A 136 6.93 -18.96 8.13
C ALA A 136 5.62 -19.78 8.23
N ALA A 137 4.70 -19.33 9.10
CA ALA A 137 3.37 -19.94 9.29
C ALA A 137 2.40 -19.73 8.12
N GLY A 138 2.64 -18.76 7.23
CA GLY A 138 1.77 -18.47 6.07
C GLY A 138 0.47 -17.73 6.41
N GLU A 139 0.34 -17.22 7.64
CA GLU A 139 -0.91 -16.62 8.15
C GLU A 139 -0.96 -15.09 8.01
N LEU A 140 0.11 -14.44 7.55
CA LEU A 140 0.16 -12.97 7.44
C LEU A 140 -0.89 -12.46 6.45
N ARG A 141 -1.63 -11.45 6.89
CA ARG A 141 -2.66 -10.73 6.14
C ARG A 141 -2.30 -9.27 5.89
N ILE A 142 -1.61 -8.64 6.84
CA ILE A 142 -1.17 -7.24 6.74
C ILE A 142 0.30 -7.15 7.12
N ILE A 143 1.08 -6.49 6.27
CA ILE A 143 2.48 -6.16 6.54
C ILE A 143 2.64 -4.65 6.40
N GLN A 144 3.06 -4.00 7.48
CA GLN A 144 3.44 -2.59 7.48
C GLN A 144 4.86 -2.42 7.99
N ILE A 145 5.73 -1.92 7.11
CA ILE A 145 7.14 -1.65 7.38
C ILE A 145 7.43 -0.21 7.00
N ILE A 146 7.86 0.60 7.97
CA ILE A 146 8.12 2.04 7.78
C ILE A 146 9.46 2.38 8.42
N ASN A 147 10.40 2.92 7.64
CA ASN A 147 11.76 3.27 8.09
C ASN A 147 12.48 2.10 8.80
N ARG A 148 12.40 0.90 8.21
CA ARG A 148 13.17 -0.29 8.59
C ARG A 148 13.79 -0.89 7.34
N ALA A 149 15.02 -1.36 7.44
CA ALA A 149 15.66 -1.97 6.29
C ALA A 149 15.00 -3.32 5.99
N LEU A 150 14.69 -3.53 4.72
CA LEU A 150 14.23 -4.79 4.16
C LEU A 150 15.18 -5.10 3.01
N THR A 151 16.23 -5.86 3.31
CA THR A 151 17.31 -6.14 2.33
C THR A 151 16.81 -6.96 1.16
N GLU A 152 15.82 -7.81 1.41
CA GLU A 152 15.03 -8.53 0.42
C GLU A 152 13.62 -8.80 0.94
N LEU A 153 12.68 -9.09 0.05
CA LEU A 153 11.41 -9.71 0.45
C LEU A 153 11.68 -11.21 0.70
N PRO A 154 11.51 -11.70 1.94
CA PRO A 154 11.87 -13.07 2.29
C PRO A 154 10.96 -14.08 1.59
N ILE A 155 11.53 -15.20 1.14
CA ILE A 155 10.84 -16.22 0.35
C ILE A 155 9.67 -16.87 1.11
N GLU A 156 9.68 -16.85 2.45
CA GLU A 156 8.61 -17.35 3.29
C GLU A 156 7.27 -16.65 3.03
N LEU A 157 7.30 -15.40 2.54
CA LEU A 157 6.09 -14.68 2.13
C LEU A 157 5.34 -15.36 0.98
N CYS A 158 6.00 -16.20 0.18
CA CYS A 158 5.32 -17.07 -0.80
C CYS A 158 4.18 -17.90 -0.16
N ARG A 159 4.32 -18.27 1.12
CA ARG A 159 3.32 -19.08 1.86
C ARG A 159 2.12 -18.26 2.32
N CYS A 160 2.23 -16.94 2.33
CA CYS A 160 1.21 -16.03 2.83
C CYS A 160 0.10 -15.78 1.79
N HIS A 161 -0.61 -16.84 1.40
CA HIS A 161 -1.69 -16.79 0.40
C HIS A 161 -2.92 -15.96 0.83
N HIS A 162 -2.92 -15.46 2.06
CA HIS A 162 -3.94 -14.60 2.66
C HIS A 162 -3.50 -13.15 2.80
N LEU A 163 -2.34 -12.77 2.24
CA LEU A 163 -1.86 -11.39 2.31
C LEU A 163 -2.79 -10.46 1.54
N GLU A 164 -3.36 -9.50 2.27
CA GLU A 164 -4.33 -8.51 1.79
C GLU A 164 -3.69 -7.13 1.66
N GLN A 165 -2.74 -6.77 2.53
CA GLN A 165 -2.12 -5.44 2.53
C GLN A 165 -0.60 -5.52 2.68
N LEU A 166 0.11 -4.83 1.80
CA LEU A 166 1.57 -4.69 1.83
C LEU A 166 1.94 -3.21 1.74
N ILE A 167 2.46 -2.68 2.85
CA ILE A 167 2.86 -1.27 2.99
C ILE A 167 4.35 -1.22 3.33
N LEU A 168 5.15 -0.73 2.39
CA LEU A 168 6.61 -0.67 2.46
C LEU A 168 7.07 0.77 2.21
N LEU A 169 7.32 1.53 3.26
CA LEU A 169 7.78 2.92 3.18
C LEU A 169 9.21 3.07 3.67
N TYR A 170 10.08 3.62 2.83
CA TYR A 170 11.48 3.90 3.13
C TYR A 170 12.23 2.65 3.60
N THR A 171 11.94 1.51 2.98
CA THR A 171 12.43 0.20 3.42
C THR A 171 13.81 -0.16 2.87
N LYS A 172 14.38 0.67 2.00
CA LYS A 172 15.65 0.41 1.31
C LYS A 172 15.64 -0.88 0.46
N LEU A 173 14.45 -1.40 0.14
CA LEU A 173 14.26 -2.61 -0.66
C LEU A 173 14.77 -2.40 -2.09
N PRO A 174 15.77 -3.18 -2.55
CA PRO A 174 16.35 -2.99 -3.88
C PRO A 174 15.52 -3.64 -4.99
N VAL A 175 14.81 -4.73 -4.69
CA VAL A 175 14.17 -5.61 -5.68
C VAL A 175 12.87 -6.17 -5.11
N VAL A 176 11.78 -6.11 -5.87
CA VAL A 176 10.61 -6.98 -5.65
C VAL A 176 10.84 -8.28 -6.46
N PRO A 177 10.79 -9.46 -5.83
CA PRO A 177 11.09 -10.72 -6.51
C PRO A 177 9.95 -11.18 -7.41
N ASP A 178 10.27 -11.96 -8.46
CA ASP A 178 9.29 -12.46 -9.45
C ASP A 178 8.13 -13.20 -8.80
N TRP A 179 8.37 -13.95 -7.72
CA TRP A 179 7.33 -14.70 -7.03
C TRP A 179 6.23 -13.84 -6.40
N ALA A 180 6.46 -12.54 -6.22
CA ALA A 180 5.45 -11.64 -5.65
C ALA A 180 4.19 -11.55 -6.53
N ASN A 181 4.25 -12.00 -7.79
CA ASN A 181 3.09 -12.18 -8.66
C ASN A 181 2.06 -13.23 -8.14
N GLN A 182 2.42 -14.03 -7.12
CA GLN A 182 1.55 -15.04 -6.50
C GLN A 182 0.73 -14.51 -5.31
N LEU A 183 0.80 -13.21 -4.99
CA LEU A 183 0.03 -12.60 -3.91
C LEU A 183 -1.42 -12.32 -4.34
N HIS A 184 -2.15 -13.38 -4.68
CA HIS A 184 -3.47 -13.32 -5.35
C HIS A 184 -4.59 -12.64 -4.55
N LYS A 185 -4.43 -12.47 -3.24
CA LYS A 185 -5.41 -11.81 -2.36
C LYS A 185 -5.05 -10.38 -2.01
N LEU A 186 -3.99 -9.82 -2.59
CA LEU A 186 -3.57 -8.46 -2.30
C LEU A 186 -4.64 -7.45 -2.76
N GLU A 187 -5.05 -6.59 -1.83
CA GLU A 187 -6.06 -5.54 -2.02
C GLU A 187 -5.42 -4.15 -1.97
N TYR A 188 -4.34 -4.01 -1.20
CA TYR A 188 -3.62 -2.75 -1.00
C TYR A 188 -2.11 -2.94 -1.14
N LEU A 189 -1.50 -2.23 -2.08
CA LEU A 189 -0.05 -2.16 -2.26
C LEU A 189 0.43 -0.72 -2.24
N HIS A 190 1.31 -0.40 -1.28
CA HIS A 190 1.99 0.89 -1.21
C HIS A 190 3.48 0.66 -1.02
N ILE A 191 4.25 1.00 -2.04
CA ILE A 191 5.71 1.01 -1.99
C ILE A 191 6.17 2.45 -2.17
N GLU A 192 6.89 2.97 -1.19
CA GLU A 192 7.47 4.31 -1.26
C GLU A 192 8.96 4.27 -0.91
N GLY A 193 9.79 4.73 -1.84
CA GLY A 193 11.23 4.91 -1.64
C GLY A 193 11.60 6.31 -1.16
N ASP A 194 12.87 6.63 -1.26
CA ASP A 194 13.43 7.95 -1.02
C ASP A 194 14.64 8.19 -1.95
N PHE A 195 15.30 9.32 -1.80
CA PHE A 195 16.47 9.69 -2.61
C PHE A 195 17.81 9.21 -2.02
N THR A 196 17.80 8.33 -1.01
CA THR A 196 19.04 7.75 -0.47
C THR A 196 19.65 6.73 -1.43
N PRO A 197 20.91 6.27 -1.27
CA PRO A 197 21.55 5.37 -2.24
C PRO A 197 20.89 4.00 -2.41
N ARG A 198 20.12 3.51 -1.41
CA ARG A 198 19.45 2.21 -1.44
C ARG A 198 17.99 2.40 -1.83
N GLN A 199 17.69 2.21 -3.12
CA GLN A 199 16.37 2.42 -3.72
C GLN A 199 15.91 1.16 -4.44
N LEU A 200 14.61 1.09 -4.69
CA LEU A 200 14.02 0.07 -5.54
C LEU A 200 14.51 0.26 -6.98
N THR A 201 15.07 -0.81 -7.55
CA THR A 201 15.65 -0.83 -8.90
C THR A 201 14.93 -1.78 -9.84
N TYR A 202 14.10 -2.68 -9.31
CA TYR A 202 13.44 -3.71 -10.09
C TYR A 202 12.04 -4.03 -9.57
N LEU A 203 11.09 -4.00 -10.49
CA LEU A 203 9.77 -4.59 -10.37
C LEU A 203 9.61 -5.65 -11.47
N PRO A 204 9.06 -6.85 -11.17
CA PRO A 204 8.79 -7.85 -12.19
C PRO A 204 7.78 -7.33 -13.22
N PRO A 205 8.01 -7.46 -14.54
CA PRO A 205 7.05 -6.99 -15.55
C PRO A 205 5.65 -7.62 -15.46
N ASP A 206 5.57 -8.83 -14.90
CA ASP A 206 4.34 -9.59 -14.66
C ASP A 206 3.86 -9.52 -13.20
N LEU A 207 4.37 -8.59 -12.38
CA LEU A 207 4.01 -8.47 -10.96
C LEU A 207 2.49 -8.43 -10.74
N PHE A 208 1.75 -7.76 -11.61
CA PHE A 208 0.30 -7.56 -11.48
C PHE A 208 -0.54 -8.53 -12.31
N ILE A 209 0.06 -9.59 -12.87
CA ILE A 209 -0.63 -10.50 -13.80
C ILE A 209 -1.80 -11.27 -13.14
N ASP A 210 -1.71 -11.53 -11.83
CA ASP A 210 -2.71 -12.30 -11.08
C ASP A 210 -2.99 -11.68 -9.69
N MET A 211 -3.31 -10.39 -9.68
CA MET A 211 -3.78 -9.66 -8.50
C MET A 211 -5.20 -9.12 -8.70
N PRO A 212 -6.21 -9.98 -8.91
CA PRO A 212 -7.55 -9.58 -9.33
C PRO A 212 -8.30 -8.75 -8.27
N ARG A 213 -7.83 -8.68 -7.03
CA ARG A 213 -8.46 -7.95 -5.93
C ARG A 213 -7.81 -6.60 -5.62
N LEU A 214 -6.71 -6.26 -6.29
CA LEU A 214 -5.96 -5.05 -5.98
C LEU A 214 -6.83 -3.82 -6.26
N ALA A 215 -7.14 -3.07 -5.21
CA ALA A 215 -8.01 -1.89 -5.26
C ALA A 215 -7.22 -0.59 -5.08
N PHE A 216 -6.06 -0.66 -4.41
CA PHE A 216 -5.18 0.48 -4.17
C PHE A 216 -3.75 0.15 -4.57
N LEU A 217 -3.16 0.97 -5.44
CA LEU A 217 -1.77 0.88 -5.85
C LEU A 217 -1.09 2.25 -5.76
N HIS A 218 -0.07 2.35 -4.92
CA HIS A 218 0.79 3.52 -4.83
C HIS A 218 2.26 3.09 -4.99
N LEU A 219 2.89 3.57 -6.05
CA LEU A 219 4.33 3.46 -6.30
C LEU A 219 4.96 4.85 -6.24
N GLY A 220 5.62 5.18 -5.12
CA GLY A 220 6.20 6.49 -4.87
C GLY A 220 7.72 6.46 -4.73
N CYS A 221 8.42 7.50 -5.22
CA CYS A 221 9.88 7.61 -5.11
C CYS A 221 10.59 6.36 -5.64
N ILE A 222 10.18 5.91 -6.82
CA ILE A 222 10.75 4.75 -7.55
C ILE A 222 11.71 5.21 -8.65
N SER A 223 12.56 6.20 -8.36
CA SER A 223 13.40 6.91 -9.32
C SER A 223 14.38 6.04 -10.12
N LYS A 224 14.65 4.80 -9.68
CA LYS A 224 15.57 3.84 -10.33
C LYS A 224 14.88 2.66 -11.01
N VAL A 225 13.54 2.59 -10.94
CA VAL A 225 12.77 1.56 -11.64
C VAL A 225 12.60 2.02 -13.09
N PRO A 226 13.07 1.25 -14.09
CA PRO A 226 13.05 1.69 -15.49
C PRO A 226 11.66 1.60 -16.12
N GLU A 227 10.82 0.67 -15.66
CA GLU A 227 9.52 0.37 -16.27
C GLU A 227 8.50 0.02 -15.18
N ILE A 228 7.26 0.45 -15.36
CA ILE A 228 6.14 0.05 -14.49
C ILE A 228 5.51 -1.23 -15.05
N PRO A 229 5.26 -2.26 -14.23
CA PRO A 229 4.65 -3.51 -14.70
C PRO A 229 3.27 -3.30 -15.35
N ALA A 230 2.89 -4.22 -16.24
CA ALA A 230 1.64 -4.12 -16.97
C ALA A 230 0.41 -4.15 -16.03
N LEU A 231 -0.54 -3.23 -16.24
CA LEU A 231 -1.71 -3.06 -15.39
C LEU A 231 -2.98 -3.75 -15.92
N SER A 232 -2.88 -4.47 -17.05
CA SER A 232 -4.01 -4.95 -17.85
C SER A 232 -4.93 -5.98 -17.19
N LYS A 233 -4.58 -6.47 -16.01
CA LYS A 233 -5.37 -7.43 -15.22
C LYS A 233 -5.99 -6.83 -13.96
N LEU A 234 -5.77 -5.54 -13.70
CA LEU A 234 -6.20 -4.85 -12.50
C LEU A 234 -7.61 -4.25 -12.61
N HIS A 235 -8.60 -5.06 -13.01
CA HIS A 235 -9.98 -4.63 -13.28
C HIS A 235 -10.73 -4.04 -12.07
N HIS A 236 -10.25 -4.28 -10.84
CA HIS A 236 -10.83 -3.75 -9.60
C HIS A 236 -10.03 -2.60 -8.98
N LEU A 237 -8.96 -2.14 -9.65
CA LEU A 237 -8.15 -1.04 -9.15
C LEU A 237 -8.97 0.25 -9.16
N ARG A 238 -9.05 0.92 -8.01
CA ARG A 238 -9.80 2.18 -7.82
C ARG A 238 -8.89 3.38 -7.65
N TYR A 239 -7.71 3.17 -7.07
CA TYR A 239 -6.72 4.22 -6.84
C TYR A 239 -5.38 3.80 -7.42
N LEU A 240 -4.82 4.66 -8.28
CA LEU A 240 -3.47 4.51 -8.83
C LEU A 240 -2.70 5.81 -8.62
N ALA A 241 -1.58 5.71 -7.89
CA ALA A 241 -0.59 6.77 -7.82
C ALA A 241 0.78 6.27 -8.28
N ILE A 242 1.36 6.99 -9.25
CA ILE A 242 2.75 6.82 -9.67
C ILE A 242 3.45 8.15 -9.43
N ALA A 243 4.38 8.16 -8.47
CA ALA A 243 5.05 9.37 -8.03
C ALA A 243 6.57 9.22 -8.12
N VAL A 244 7.24 10.24 -8.67
CA VAL A 244 8.71 10.35 -8.70
C VAL A 244 9.33 9.12 -9.40
N ALA A 245 8.86 8.85 -10.62
CA ALA A 245 9.28 7.72 -11.44
C ALA A 245 10.35 8.14 -12.46
N HIS A 246 11.47 8.67 -11.97
CA HIS A 246 12.47 9.38 -12.79
C HIS A 246 13.24 8.52 -13.81
N SER A 247 13.17 7.19 -13.78
CA SER A 247 13.77 6.34 -14.82
C SER A 247 12.74 5.82 -15.83
N VAL A 248 11.46 6.12 -15.63
CA VAL A 248 10.37 5.69 -16.51
C VAL A 248 10.22 6.70 -17.65
N THR A 249 10.20 6.19 -18.88
CA THR A 249 10.02 6.99 -20.09
C THR A 249 8.60 6.92 -20.66
N GLU A 250 7.84 5.89 -20.27
CA GLU A 250 6.45 5.70 -20.70
C GLU A 250 5.63 5.06 -19.58
N TYR A 251 4.38 5.50 -19.41
CA TYR A 251 3.44 4.79 -18.55
C TYR A 251 2.88 3.56 -19.28
N PRO A 252 2.57 2.47 -18.56
CA PRO A 252 1.94 1.30 -19.14
C PRO A 252 0.53 1.66 -19.61
N SER A 253 0.00 0.87 -20.55
CA SER A 253 -1.38 1.04 -21.00
C SER A 253 -2.37 0.99 -19.82
N PHE A 254 -3.37 1.86 -19.88
CA PHE A 254 -4.49 1.88 -18.93
C PHE A 254 -5.61 0.89 -19.28
N GLU A 255 -5.42 0.06 -20.30
CA GLU A 255 -6.29 -1.09 -20.56
C GLU A 255 -6.48 -1.93 -19.30
N GLY A 256 -7.70 -2.42 -19.09
CA GLY A 256 -8.05 -3.23 -17.92
C GLY A 256 -8.23 -2.46 -16.61
N LEU A 257 -8.11 -1.12 -16.60
CA LEU A 257 -8.37 -0.28 -15.43
C LEU A 257 -9.82 0.28 -15.43
N ASP A 258 -10.80 -0.58 -15.71
CA ASP A 258 -12.20 -0.18 -15.93
C ASP A 258 -12.87 0.46 -14.70
N SER A 259 -12.42 0.12 -13.48
CA SER A 259 -12.96 0.60 -12.19
C SER A 259 -12.13 1.72 -11.55
N LEU A 260 -11.15 2.28 -12.26
CA LEU A 260 -10.24 3.28 -11.70
C LEU A 260 -10.98 4.60 -11.48
N MET A 261 -10.98 5.09 -10.25
CA MET A 261 -11.68 6.32 -9.83
C MET A 261 -10.73 7.51 -9.67
N THR A 262 -9.50 7.25 -9.21
CA THR A 262 -8.49 8.27 -8.94
C THR A 262 -7.16 7.89 -9.57
N LEU A 263 -6.61 8.80 -10.39
CA LEU A 263 -5.30 8.67 -11.02
C LEU A 263 -4.39 9.85 -10.66
N HIS A 264 -3.29 9.57 -9.96
CA HIS A 264 -2.28 10.57 -9.60
C HIS A 264 -0.96 10.25 -10.30
N LEU A 265 -0.48 11.18 -11.13
CA LEU A 265 0.81 11.12 -11.81
C LEU A 265 1.68 12.28 -11.33
N ILE A 266 2.69 12.00 -10.53
CA ILE A 266 3.46 13.04 -9.83
C ILE A 266 4.91 12.95 -10.27
N ASP A 267 5.48 14.05 -10.74
CA ASP A 267 6.91 14.17 -11.05
C ASP A 267 7.44 13.13 -12.08
N GLY A 268 6.71 12.95 -13.18
CA GLY A 268 7.08 12.13 -14.34
C GLY A 268 8.04 12.86 -15.30
N LEU A 269 9.30 13.00 -14.89
CA LEU A 269 10.29 13.86 -15.57
C LEU A 269 10.62 13.51 -17.03
N HIS A 270 10.48 12.23 -17.42
CA HIS A 270 10.88 11.72 -18.73
C HIS A 270 9.74 11.06 -19.49
N VAL A 271 8.49 11.27 -19.02
CA VAL A 271 7.30 10.74 -19.67
C VAL A 271 6.73 11.80 -20.60
N ASP A 272 7.14 11.72 -21.86
CA ASP A 272 6.83 12.75 -22.86
C ASP A 272 5.39 12.68 -23.39
N THR A 273 4.70 11.56 -23.22
CA THR A 273 3.32 11.34 -23.66
C THR A 273 2.56 10.47 -22.67
N LEU A 274 1.23 10.51 -22.73
CA LEU A 274 0.36 9.69 -21.89
C LEU A 274 -0.35 8.61 -22.73
N PRO A 275 -0.65 7.43 -22.14
CA PRO A 275 -1.57 6.47 -22.74
C PRO A 275 -2.97 7.07 -22.92
N THR A 276 -3.78 6.46 -23.79
CA THR A 276 -5.19 6.88 -23.92
C THR A 276 -5.98 6.61 -22.64
N PHE A 277 -6.93 7.50 -22.34
CA PHE A 277 -7.82 7.41 -21.20
C PHE A 277 -9.13 6.67 -21.52
N THR A 278 -9.34 6.28 -22.78
CA THR A 278 -10.55 5.56 -23.25
C THR A 278 -10.98 4.38 -22.35
N PRO A 279 -10.07 3.55 -21.79
CA PRO A 279 -10.46 2.44 -20.92
C PRO A 279 -11.00 2.86 -19.53
N LEU A 280 -10.71 4.08 -19.08
CA LEU A 280 -10.93 4.55 -17.70
C LEU A 280 -12.36 5.07 -17.49
N LYS A 281 -13.35 4.18 -17.62
CA LYS A 281 -14.78 4.54 -17.66
C LYS A 281 -15.32 5.13 -16.35
N GLU A 282 -14.73 4.77 -15.21
CA GLU A 282 -15.16 5.22 -13.88
C GLU A 282 -14.27 6.32 -13.29
N LEU A 283 -13.32 6.88 -14.05
CA LEU A 283 -12.40 7.89 -13.55
C LEU A 283 -13.16 9.17 -13.20
N THR A 284 -12.98 9.62 -11.97
CA THR A 284 -13.63 10.83 -11.44
C THR A 284 -12.62 11.92 -11.11
N GLU A 285 -11.39 11.55 -10.81
CA GLU A 285 -10.33 12.45 -10.39
C GLU A 285 -9.02 12.10 -11.09
N MET A 286 -8.38 13.10 -11.70
CA MET A 286 -7.02 12.97 -12.20
C MET A 286 -6.16 14.17 -11.77
N THR A 287 -5.01 13.87 -11.19
CA THR A 287 -4.03 14.90 -10.84
C THR A 287 -2.70 14.59 -11.51
N MET A 288 -2.15 15.57 -12.22
CA MET A 288 -0.78 15.57 -12.73
C MET A 288 -0.06 16.83 -12.27
N THR A 289 0.81 16.67 -11.27
CA THR A 289 1.46 17.76 -10.53
C THR A 289 2.97 17.62 -10.47
N SER A 290 3.64 18.68 -10.03
CA SER A 290 5.10 18.80 -10.03
C SER A 290 5.63 18.69 -11.47
N ARG A 291 6.85 18.18 -11.70
CA ARG A 291 7.45 18.22 -13.05
C ARG A 291 6.99 17.06 -13.92
N ASN A 292 6.29 17.33 -15.01
CA ASN A 292 5.95 16.33 -16.03
C ASN A 292 6.35 16.86 -17.40
N SER A 293 7.18 16.13 -18.17
CA SER A 293 7.65 16.62 -19.48
C SER A 293 6.51 16.79 -20.48
N ALA A 294 5.51 15.91 -20.43
CA ALA A 294 4.26 16.02 -21.21
C ALA A 294 3.51 17.37 -21.07
N CYS A 295 3.71 18.10 -19.97
CA CYS A 295 3.04 19.37 -19.71
C CYS A 295 3.66 20.57 -20.43
N CYS A 296 4.93 20.49 -20.79
CA CYS A 296 5.70 21.60 -21.33
C CYS A 296 6.37 21.27 -22.68
N ASN A 297 6.40 20.01 -23.09
CA ASN A 297 6.87 19.58 -24.42
C ASN A 297 5.85 19.77 -25.55
N GLY A 298 4.64 20.27 -25.23
CA GLY A 298 3.55 20.51 -26.16
C GLY A 298 2.57 19.36 -26.36
N TYR A 299 2.73 18.22 -25.68
CA TYR A 299 1.80 17.08 -25.78
C TYR A 299 0.42 17.41 -25.18
N VAL A 300 0.36 17.82 -23.90
CA VAL A 300 -0.91 18.12 -23.20
C VAL A 300 -1.47 19.48 -23.59
N THR A 301 -0.63 20.52 -23.62
CA THR A 301 -1.09 21.91 -23.80
C THR A 301 -1.17 22.34 -25.26
N GLY A 302 -0.65 21.53 -26.19
CA GLY A 302 -0.48 21.88 -27.61
C GLY A 302 0.67 22.85 -27.90
N VAL A 303 1.20 23.52 -26.87
CA VAL A 303 2.27 24.52 -26.97
C VAL A 303 3.52 24.00 -26.27
N CYS A 304 4.61 23.90 -27.01
CA CYS A 304 5.90 23.58 -26.40
C CYS A 304 6.50 24.83 -25.76
N ASP A 305 6.67 24.81 -24.45
CA ASP A 305 7.30 25.85 -23.65
C ASP A 305 8.39 25.23 -22.77
N LEU A 306 9.59 25.08 -23.35
CA LEU A 306 10.75 24.53 -22.65
C LEU A 306 11.33 25.48 -21.59
N SER A 307 10.78 26.70 -21.46
CA SER A 307 11.13 27.64 -20.40
C SER A 307 10.29 27.46 -19.12
N ASP A 308 9.18 26.70 -19.22
CA ASP A 308 8.36 26.32 -18.07
C ASP A 308 9.19 25.51 -17.06
N PHE A 309 8.99 25.76 -15.76
CA PHE A 309 9.70 25.07 -14.68
C PHE A 309 9.66 23.54 -14.81
N GLN A 310 8.57 23.01 -15.38
CA GLN A 310 8.40 21.58 -15.63
C GLN A 310 9.49 21.01 -16.55
N CYS A 311 9.96 21.78 -17.53
CA CYS A 311 10.91 21.37 -18.56
C CYS A 311 12.33 21.92 -18.38
N LEU A 312 12.57 22.79 -17.38
CA LEU A 312 13.89 23.38 -17.19
C LEU A 312 14.98 22.31 -17.05
N PRO A 313 16.11 22.44 -17.77
CA PRO A 313 17.18 21.45 -17.73
C PRO A 313 17.88 21.44 -16.38
N ARG A 314 18.36 20.27 -15.97
CA ARG A 314 19.10 20.08 -14.72
C ARG A 314 20.34 19.21 -14.94
N ALA A 315 21.28 19.33 -14.02
CA ALA A 315 22.44 18.45 -13.99
C ALA A 315 21.98 16.99 -13.88
N ASP A 316 22.61 16.12 -14.68
CA ASP A 316 22.37 14.67 -14.70
C ASP A 316 20.97 14.21 -15.14
N GLU A 317 20.18 15.08 -15.78
CA GLU A 317 18.88 14.75 -16.36
C GLU A 317 18.90 14.93 -17.89
N PRO A 318 18.32 14.00 -18.68
CA PRO A 318 18.04 14.22 -20.09
C PRO A 318 17.28 15.53 -20.35
N VAL A 319 17.67 16.25 -21.41
CA VAL A 319 16.99 17.47 -21.82
C VAL A 319 15.64 17.13 -22.43
N VAL A 320 14.58 17.77 -21.94
CA VAL A 320 13.24 17.63 -22.54
C VAL A 320 13.22 18.31 -23.91
N THR A 321 12.61 17.64 -24.88
CA THR A 321 12.47 18.16 -26.25
C THR A 321 11.00 18.29 -26.62
N CYS A 322 10.68 19.22 -27.53
CA CYS A 322 9.32 19.34 -28.03
C CYS A 322 8.92 18.09 -28.82
N THR A 323 7.68 17.66 -28.65
CA THR A 323 7.10 16.56 -29.43
C THR A 323 6.07 17.10 -30.44
N SER A 324 5.86 16.38 -31.55
CA SER A 324 4.75 16.60 -32.47
C SER A 324 3.51 15.79 -32.09
N ALA A 325 3.63 14.79 -31.21
CA ALA A 325 2.50 14.04 -30.69
C ALA A 325 1.58 14.94 -29.86
N ARG A 326 0.28 14.70 -29.94
CA ARG A 326 -0.73 15.48 -29.20
C ARG A 326 -1.69 14.54 -28.51
N MET A 327 -2.17 14.95 -27.34
CA MET A 327 -3.28 14.27 -26.68
C MET A 327 -4.51 14.32 -27.60
N SER A 328 -5.27 13.22 -27.64
CA SER A 328 -6.39 13.11 -28.57
C SER A 328 -7.54 14.04 -28.14
N GLU A 329 -8.36 14.48 -29.09
CA GLU A 329 -9.55 15.30 -28.79
C GLU A 329 -10.54 14.55 -27.88
N ALA A 330 -10.61 13.23 -28.02
CA ALA A 330 -11.43 12.37 -27.15
C ALA A 330 -10.92 12.40 -25.70
N ASP A 331 -9.60 12.25 -25.49
CA ASP A 331 -9.00 12.32 -24.15
C ASP A 331 -9.13 13.72 -23.54
N HIS A 332 -8.92 14.78 -24.33
CA HIS A 332 -9.15 16.17 -23.89
C HIS A 332 -10.59 16.39 -23.42
N THR A 333 -11.56 15.93 -24.21
CA THR A 333 -12.99 16.06 -23.90
C THR A 333 -13.33 15.28 -22.64
N PHE A 334 -12.80 14.06 -22.51
CA PHE A 334 -12.98 13.21 -21.35
C PHE A 334 -12.42 13.86 -20.07
N LEU A 335 -11.16 14.29 -20.07
CA LEU A 335 -10.53 14.91 -18.91
C LEU A 335 -11.19 16.23 -18.51
N SER A 336 -11.74 16.98 -19.47
CA SER A 336 -12.50 18.20 -19.17
C SER A 336 -13.86 17.93 -18.48
N SER A 337 -14.34 16.68 -18.48
CA SER A 337 -15.62 16.28 -17.90
C SER A 337 -15.54 15.81 -16.43
N ILE A 338 -14.32 15.64 -15.91
CA ILE A 338 -14.06 15.12 -14.56
C ILE A 338 -13.23 16.13 -13.74
N ASP A 339 -13.04 15.88 -12.45
CA ASP A 339 -12.17 16.73 -11.62
C ASP A 339 -10.71 16.51 -12.03
N THR A 340 -10.11 17.51 -12.67
CA THR A 340 -8.75 17.41 -13.19
C THR A 340 -7.87 18.58 -12.82
N VAL A 341 -6.70 18.24 -12.29
CA VAL A 341 -5.61 19.17 -12.04
C VAL A 341 -4.45 18.75 -12.93
N LEU A 342 -4.30 19.39 -14.09
CA LEU A 342 -3.26 19.07 -15.06
C LEU A 342 -2.28 20.21 -15.20
N CYS A 343 -0.98 19.89 -15.13
CA CYS A 343 0.10 20.80 -15.51
C CYS A 343 0.10 22.13 -14.73
N GLU A 344 -0.23 22.04 -13.43
CA GLU A 344 -0.24 23.19 -12.52
C GLU A 344 1.13 23.89 -12.47
N ARG A 345 1.16 25.19 -12.79
CA ARG A 345 2.39 26.00 -12.85
C ARG A 345 2.77 26.68 -11.53
N ASN A 346 1.87 26.68 -10.55
CA ASN A 346 2.08 27.26 -9.22
C ASN A 346 3.04 26.42 -8.36
N VAL A 347 3.20 25.12 -8.66
CA VAL A 347 4.09 24.22 -7.92
C VAL A 347 5.46 24.17 -8.61
N THR A 348 6.38 25.04 -8.17
CA THR A 348 7.77 25.09 -8.65
C THR A 348 8.76 24.37 -7.72
N LEU A 349 8.26 23.34 -7.01
CA LEU A 349 9.07 22.58 -6.06
C LEU A 349 9.86 21.48 -6.76
N ASP A 350 11.19 21.51 -6.61
CA ASP A 350 12.05 20.39 -6.98
C ASP A 350 12.07 19.33 -5.86
N ILE A 351 11.23 18.31 -5.98
CA ILE A 351 11.08 17.23 -4.98
C ILE A 351 12.44 16.63 -4.57
N LYS A 352 13.36 16.45 -5.52
CA LYS A 352 14.68 15.86 -5.24
C LYS A 352 15.57 16.81 -4.43
N SER A 353 15.53 18.12 -4.71
CA SER A 353 16.33 19.11 -3.97
C SER A 353 15.90 19.28 -2.52
N TYR A 354 14.62 19.05 -2.22
CA TYR A 354 14.05 19.13 -0.88
C TYR A 354 14.05 17.76 -0.16
N ALA A 355 14.69 16.75 -0.75
CA ALA A 355 14.93 15.50 -0.05
C ALA A 355 15.76 15.75 1.22
N ALA A 356 15.45 15.00 2.28
CA ALA A 356 16.18 15.12 3.53
C ALA A 356 17.68 14.86 3.33
N THR A 357 18.51 15.68 3.96
CA THR A 357 19.97 15.57 3.99
C THR A 357 20.46 15.57 5.44
N LEU A 358 21.74 15.24 5.65
CA LEU A 358 22.38 15.39 6.97
C LEU A 358 22.24 16.81 7.52
N TYR A 359 22.41 17.83 6.67
CA TYR A 359 22.31 19.23 7.07
C TYR A 359 20.88 19.63 7.45
N SER A 360 19.89 19.32 6.60
CA SER A 360 18.49 19.69 6.86
C SER A 360 17.89 18.95 8.06
N THR A 361 18.47 17.83 8.44
CA THR A 361 17.99 16.95 9.51
C THR A 361 18.73 17.25 10.81
N ASP A 362 20.03 16.97 10.86
CA ASP A 362 20.81 16.96 12.11
C ASP A 362 21.27 18.38 12.48
N THR A 363 21.70 19.19 11.50
CA THR A 363 22.18 20.56 11.77
C THR A 363 21.02 21.52 12.02
N LEU A 364 20.01 21.54 11.14
CA LEU A 364 18.90 22.48 11.28
C LEU A 364 17.91 22.05 12.36
N CYS A 365 17.47 20.79 12.32
CA CYS A 365 16.39 20.31 13.19
C CYS A 365 16.88 19.63 14.46
N GLY A 366 18.00 18.92 14.42
CA GLY A 366 18.52 18.17 15.56
C GLY A 366 17.52 17.12 16.07
N GLY A 367 16.66 16.61 15.20
CA GLY A 367 15.61 15.64 15.56
C GLY A 367 14.41 16.21 16.33
N VAL A 368 14.30 17.53 16.47
CA VAL A 368 13.20 18.20 17.16
C VAL A 368 12.11 18.59 16.17
N LYS A 369 10.89 18.05 16.32
CA LYS A 369 9.73 18.45 15.52
C LYS A 369 9.29 19.88 15.85
N TYR A 370 8.68 20.56 14.88
CA TYR A 370 8.10 21.90 14.95
C TYR A 370 9.07 23.05 15.28
N LYS A 371 10.36 22.76 15.41
CA LYS A 371 11.40 23.78 15.50
C LYS A 371 11.45 24.63 14.22
N ALA A 372 11.59 25.95 14.37
CA ALA A 372 11.86 26.85 13.25
C ALA A 372 13.21 26.51 12.59
N CYS A 373 13.27 26.57 11.28
CA CYS A 373 14.50 26.33 10.53
C CYS A 373 14.58 27.19 9.26
N THR A 374 15.78 27.34 8.71
CA THR A 374 16.02 28.07 7.47
C THR A 374 16.86 27.22 6.54
N LEU A 375 16.31 26.88 5.37
CA LEU A 375 16.99 26.09 4.34
C LEU A 375 17.21 26.97 3.09
N GLY A 376 18.46 27.30 2.80
CA GLY A 376 18.78 28.33 1.82
C GLY A 376 18.28 29.70 2.29
N SER A 377 17.45 30.36 1.49
CA SER A 377 16.78 31.63 1.85
C SER A 377 15.36 31.44 2.38
N ALA A 378 14.83 30.21 2.39
CA ALA A 378 13.46 29.94 2.75
C ALA A 378 13.33 29.55 4.23
N SER A 379 12.41 30.21 4.94
CA SER A 379 11.99 29.81 6.28
C SER A 379 11.12 28.55 6.20
N GLY A 380 11.29 27.66 7.16
CA GLY A 380 10.61 26.39 7.22
C GLY A 380 10.37 25.92 8.65
N ILE A 381 9.81 24.71 8.73
CA ILE A 381 9.51 24.01 9.98
C ILE A 381 10.13 22.62 9.94
N CYS A 382 10.72 22.21 11.05
CA CYS A 382 11.22 20.86 11.23
C CYS A 382 10.05 19.88 11.35
N TYR A 383 9.85 19.04 10.34
CA TYR A 383 8.70 18.14 10.31
C TYR A 383 9.03 16.85 9.54
N ASN A 384 8.23 15.82 9.75
CA ASN A 384 8.35 14.52 9.10
C ASN A 384 7.16 14.28 8.16
N ALA A 385 7.07 15.07 7.08
CA ALA A 385 6.06 14.84 6.05
C ALA A 385 6.18 13.40 5.51
N ARG A 386 5.04 12.73 5.34
CA ARG A 386 4.97 11.33 4.89
C ARG A 386 5.77 10.34 5.75
N MET A 387 6.00 10.63 7.03
CA MET A 387 6.76 9.75 7.94
C MET A 387 8.24 9.61 7.57
N GLN A 388 8.82 10.56 6.83
CA GLN A 388 10.27 10.61 6.60
C GLN A 388 11.05 10.98 7.88
N VAL A 389 12.38 11.04 7.79
CA VAL A 389 13.20 11.65 8.85
C VAL A 389 12.78 13.10 9.10
N ILE A 390 12.82 13.53 10.36
CA ILE A 390 12.52 14.92 10.74
C ILE A 390 13.53 15.85 10.06
N SER A 391 13.10 16.61 9.08
CA SER A 391 13.97 17.52 8.34
C SER A 391 13.33 18.90 8.21
N CYS A 392 14.14 19.89 7.88
CA CYS A 392 13.66 21.24 7.64
C CYS A 392 12.84 21.29 6.36
N ILE A 393 11.54 21.54 6.47
CA ILE A 393 10.62 21.67 5.35
C ILE A 393 10.31 23.16 5.10
N PRO A 394 10.85 23.76 4.03
CA PRO A 394 10.59 25.17 3.69
C PRO A 394 9.27 25.31 2.93
N ASN A 395 8.17 24.89 3.55
CA ASN A 395 6.84 25.02 2.99
C ASN A 395 5.91 25.67 4.03
N PRO A 396 5.36 26.87 3.73
CA PRO A 396 4.56 27.64 4.68
C PRO A 396 3.26 26.93 5.07
N ASN A 397 2.76 26.00 4.26
CA ASN A 397 1.53 25.26 4.57
C ASN A 397 1.70 24.39 5.84
N PHE A 398 2.90 23.84 6.09
CA PHE A 398 3.14 23.08 7.32
C PHE A 398 3.23 23.98 8.56
N ILE A 399 3.70 25.22 8.40
CA ILE A 399 3.71 26.23 9.47
C ILE A 399 2.27 26.59 9.82
N ALA A 400 1.49 27.03 8.83
CA ALA A 400 0.08 27.41 9.00
C ALA A 400 -0.76 26.24 9.55
N MET A 401 -0.50 25.00 9.10
CA MET A 401 -1.13 23.80 9.64
C MET A 401 -0.85 23.65 11.14
N ARG A 402 0.40 23.79 11.59
CA ARG A 402 0.74 23.62 13.00
C ARG A 402 0.21 24.77 13.86
N GLU A 403 0.27 26.01 13.40
CA GLU A 403 -0.36 27.16 14.07
C GLU A 403 -1.86 26.93 14.28
N ALA A 404 -2.56 26.43 13.26
CA ALA A 404 -3.99 26.11 13.35
C ALA A 404 -4.27 24.97 14.35
N LEU A 405 -3.42 23.93 14.39
CA LEU A 405 -3.53 22.84 15.36
C LEU A 405 -3.34 23.33 16.80
N ILE A 406 -2.36 24.21 17.04
CA ILE A 406 -2.12 24.84 18.35
C ILE A 406 -3.33 25.67 18.76
N ALA A 407 -3.81 26.55 17.87
CA ALA A 407 -4.96 27.42 18.14
C ALA A 407 -6.25 26.64 18.44
N GLN A 408 -6.41 25.45 17.85
CA GLN A 408 -7.57 24.58 18.06
C GLN A 408 -7.38 23.56 19.18
N ASN A 409 -6.22 23.55 19.86
CA ASN A 409 -5.83 22.52 20.82
C ASN A 409 -6.02 21.10 20.28
N ALA A 410 -5.59 20.88 19.03
CA ALA A 410 -5.73 19.63 18.30
C ALA A 410 -4.36 19.00 18.00
N GLY A 411 -4.30 17.66 17.98
CA GLY A 411 -3.08 16.92 17.71
C GLY A 411 -2.16 16.78 18.94
N ASP A 412 -0.85 16.72 18.69
CA ASP A 412 0.16 16.61 19.75
C ASP A 412 0.17 17.89 20.61
N PRO A 413 0.25 17.78 21.95
CA PRO A 413 0.48 18.94 22.82
C PRO A 413 1.66 19.77 22.33
N CYS A 414 1.52 21.09 22.34
CA CYS A 414 2.60 21.97 21.91
C CYS A 414 3.66 22.12 23.00
N ASP A 415 4.92 22.23 22.59
CA ASP A 415 6.06 22.50 23.46
C ASP A 415 6.38 24.00 23.44
N PRO A 416 6.13 24.77 24.51
CA PRO A 416 6.40 26.21 24.53
C PRO A 416 7.87 26.57 24.29
N ASP A 417 8.82 25.71 24.64
CA ASP A 417 10.25 25.97 24.46
C ASP A 417 10.68 25.91 22.99
N VAL A 418 9.93 25.16 22.17
CA VAL A 418 10.22 24.94 20.74
C VAL A 418 9.25 25.70 19.84
N GLU A 419 8.00 25.83 20.25
CA GLU A 419 6.86 26.22 19.43
C GLU A 419 6.28 27.59 19.81
N ALA A 420 6.93 28.36 20.69
CA ALA A 420 6.50 29.73 21.01
C ALA A 420 6.37 30.62 19.76
N TRP A 421 7.21 30.39 18.75
CA TRP A 421 7.16 31.10 17.47
C TRP A 421 5.91 30.78 16.63
N LEU A 422 5.17 29.72 16.96
CA LEU A 422 3.90 29.30 16.36
C LEU A 422 2.69 29.69 17.22
N GLY A 423 2.90 30.47 18.29
CA GLY A 423 1.84 30.88 19.22
C GLY A 423 1.55 29.89 20.35
N CYS A 424 2.41 28.89 20.57
CA CYS A 424 2.32 28.05 21.76
C CYS A 424 2.62 28.88 23.02
N THR A 425 1.79 28.75 24.06
CA THR A 425 1.94 29.46 25.33
C THR A 425 2.00 28.45 26.48
N ALA A 426 2.69 28.82 27.56
CA ALA A 426 2.95 27.96 28.72
C ALA A 426 1.72 27.72 29.61
#